data_AF-I1PP66-F1
#
_entry.id   AF-I1PP66-F1
#
_cell.length_a   1.000
_cell.length_b   1.000
_cell.length_c   1.000
_cell.angle_alpha   90.00
_cell.angle_beta   90.00
_cell.angle_gamma   90.00
#
_symmetry.space_group_name_H-M   'P 1'
#
loop_
_entity.id
_entity.type
_entity.pdbx_description
1 polymer ?
#
loop_
_entity_poly.entity_id
_entity_poly.type
_entity_poly.pdbx_seq_one_letter_code
_entity_poly.pdbx_strand_id
1 'polypeptide(L)'
;QKGKFDELLQQNIGFEAIVGAHSQALESVINAESSSRVTSTENSKPADTDDEFEAENETDDQIQGITKQESAHDVSQDINEKGRLTQDEEREKGGIGKKVYWAYLRAVYGGALVPVTIAAQSFFQIFQVASNYWMAWASPPTSATRPTVGLGLMFAVYIALSIGSALCVFARSMLVSLIGLLTSEKFFKNMLHCIMRAPMSFFDSTPTGRILNRASNDQSVLDLEIANKLGWCVFSVIQILGTIGVMSQVAWPVFAIFVPVTVVCFMCQRYYIPTARELARLSQIQRAPILHHFAESLTGASSIRAYGQKDRFRKSNLGLVDNHSRPWFHNISSMEWLSFRLNMLSNFVFAFSLTLLVSLPEGFINPSIAGLAVTYALNLNSQLASIIWNICNTENKMISVERILQYSRIPSEAPLVVDYRRPPNNWPLDGNINIRCLEVSAMVL
;
A
#
# COMPACT_ATOMS: atom_id res chain seq x y z
N GLN A 1 7.66 -50.54 -10.44
CA GLN A 1 6.44 -51.39 -10.45
C GLN A 1 5.74 -51.21 -11.80
N LYS A 2 5.06 -52.23 -12.32
CA LYS A 2 4.44 -52.22 -13.66
C LYS A 2 3.03 -52.77 -13.52
N GLY A 3 2.02 -52.02 -13.95
CA GLY A 3 0.61 -52.41 -13.84
C GLY A 3 -0.33 -51.27 -14.25
N LYS A 4 -1.60 -51.58 -14.49
CA LYS A 4 -2.67 -50.59 -14.72
C LYS A 4 -3.07 -49.88 -13.42
N PHE A 5 -3.74 -48.74 -13.51
CA PHE A 5 -4.12 -47.91 -12.35
C PHE A 5 -4.82 -48.71 -11.23
N ASP A 6 -5.77 -49.57 -11.59
CA ASP A 6 -6.49 -50.42 -10.64
C ASP A 6 -5.59 -51.46 -9.96
N GLU A 7 -4.56 -51.96 -10.66
CA GLU A 7 -3.58 -52.91 -10.11
C GLU A 7 -2.61 -52.23 -9.14
N LEU A 8 -2.29 -50.94 -9.37
CA LEU A 8 -1.43 -50.14 -8.49
C LEU A 8 -2.13 -49.72 -7.20
N LEU A 9 -3.45 -49.49 -7.26
CA LEU A 9 -4.32 -49.24 -6.10
C LEU A 9 -4.36 -50.43 -5.15
N GLN A 10 -4.46 -51.66 -5.68
CA GLN A 10 -4.50 -52.88 -4.87
C GLN A 10 -3.12 -53.34 -4.35
N GLN A 11 -2.03 -53.05 -5.07
CA GLN A 11 -0.70 -53.53 -4.69
C GLN A 11 0.00 -52.70 -3.60
N ASN A 12 -0.44 -51.47 -3.34
CA ASN A 12 0.29 -50.57 -2.46
C ASN A 12 -0.62 -49.72 -1.57
N ILE A 13 -0.69 -50.09 -0.29
CA ILE A 13 -1.48 -49.43 0.77
C ILE A 13 -1.14 -47.92 0.87
N GLY A 14 0.11 -47.54 0.58
CA GLY A 14 0.53 -46.13 0.57
C GLY A 14 -0.03 -45.30 -0.59
N PHE A 15 -0.26 -45.91 -1.75
CA PHE A 15 -0.83 -45.21 -2.92
C PHE A 15 -2.33 -44.98 -2.75
N GLU A 16 -3.05 -45.97 -2.22
CA GLU A 16 -4.46 -45.85 -1.83
C GLU A 16 -4.66 -44.74 -0.79
N ALA A 17 -3.81 -44.66 0.23
CA ALA A 17 -3.88 -43.61 1.25
C ALA A 17 -3.65 -42.19 0.68
N ILE A 18 -2.73 -42.03 -0.28
CA ILE A 18 -2.45 -40.74 -0.92
C ILE A 18 -3.61 -40.32 -1.84
N VAL A 19 -4.17 -41.26 -2.62
CA VAL A 19 -5.31 -40.99 -3.50
C VAL A 19 -6.57 -40.70 -2.67
N GLY A 20 -6.80 -41.44 -1.58
CA GLY A 20 -7.89 -41.20 -0.64
C GLY A 20 -7.78 -39.84 0.06
N ALA A 21 -6.60 -39.47 0.53
CA ALA A 21 -6.35 -38.16 1.15
C ALA A 21 -6.56 -37.00 0.16
N HIS A 22 -6.14 -37.18 -1.10
CA HIS A 22 -6.36 -36.18 -2.14
C HIS A 22 -7.85 -36.04 -2.50
N SER A 23 -8.59 -37.16 -2.57
CA SER A 23 -10.04 -37.17 -2.80
C SER A 23 -10.81 -36.47 -1.68
N GLN A 24 -10.44 -36.73 -0.42
CA GLN A 24 -11.05 -36.07 0.75
C GLN A 24 -10.76 -34.56 0.79
N ALA A 25 -9.53 -34.16 0.43
CA ALA A 25 -9.17 -32.75 0.31
C ALA A 25 -10.00 -32.06 -0.80
N LEU A 26 -10.18 -32.72 -1.94
CA LEU A 26 -10.98 -32.18 -3.06
C LEU A 26 -12.47 -32.05 -2.69
N GLU A 27 -13.04 -33.03 -2.01
CA GLU A 27 -14.43 -32.97 -1.50
C GLU A 27 -14.62 -31.83 -0.50
N SER A 28 -13.64 -31.58 0.37
CA SER A 28 -13.71 -30.47 1.33
C SER A 28 -13.72 -29.10 0.64
N VAL A 29 -12.97 -28.96 -0.47
CA VAL A 29 -12.93 -27.73 -1.27
C VAL A 29 -14.23 -27.55 -2.06
N ILE A 30 -14.76 -28.61 -2.67
CA ILE A 30 -16.04 -28.59 -3.40
C ILE A 30 -17.21 -28.24 -2.46
N ASN A 31 -17.19 -28.74 -1.21
CA ASN A 31 -18.20 -28.42 -0.21
C ASN A 31 -18.10 -26.97 0.30
N ALA A 32 -16.89 -26.41 0.39
CA ALA A 32 -16.70 -24.99 0.68
C ALA A 32 -17.21 -24.11 -0.48
N GLU A 33 -17.05 -24.54 -1.72
CA GLU A 33 -17.47 -23.82 -2.91
C GLU A 33 -18.99 -23.92 -3.16
N SER A 34 -19.61 -25.07 -2.90
CA SER A 34 -21.07 -25.24 -3.00
C SER A 34 -21.83 -24.43 -1.95
N SER A 35 -21.30 -24.32 -0.73
CA SER A 35 -21.83 -23.43 0.31
C SER A 35 -21.80 -21.95 -0.10
N SER A 36 -20.85 -21.54 -0.95
CA SER A 36 -20.76 -20.17 -1.47
C SER A 36 -21.74 -19.89 -2.62
N ARG A 37 -22.21 -20.94 -3.31
CA ARG A 37 -23.03 -20.83 -4.52
C ARG A 37 -24.53 -20.88 -4.23
N VAL A 38 -24.95 -21.56 -3.17
CA VAL A 38 -26.37 -21.61 -2.72
C VAL A 38 -26.84 -20.25 -2.18
N THR A 39 -25.94 -19.38 -1.74
CA THR A 39 -26.28 -18.02 -1.25
C THR A 39 -26.75 -17.05 -2.34
N SER A 40 -26.67 -17.43 -3.62
CA SER A 40 -26.93 -16.50 -4.75
C SER A 40 -28.34 -16.60 -5.35
N THR A 41 -29.15 -17.59 -4.98
CA THR A 41 -30.44 -17.84 -5.66
C THR A 41 -31.52 -18.21 -4.65
N GLU A 42 -32.15 -17.20 -4.05
CA GLU A 42 -33.59 -17.14 -3.72
C GLU A 42 -33.83 -15.99 -2.75
N ASN A 43 -34.45 -14.92 -3.24
CA ASN A 43 -34.94 -13.84 -2.41
C ASN A 43 -36.22 -13.27 -3.04
N SER A 44 -37.39 -13.70 -2.54
CA SER A 44 -38.66 -12.98 -2.77
C SER A 44 -39.73 -13.30 -1.71
N LYS A 45 -39.80 -12.41 -0.70
CA LYS A 45 -41.01 -11.76 -0.15
C LYS A 45 -42.03 -12.57 0.72
N PRO A 46 -42.92 -11.92 1.52
CA PRO A 46 -42.71 -11.77 2.99
C PRO A 46 -43.94 -12.03 3.89
N ALA A 47 -43.72 -11.85 5.22
CA ALA A 47 -44.68 -11.55 6.32
C ALA A 47 -45.63 -12.71 6.73
N ASP A 48 -46.02 -12.92 7.98
CA ASP A 48 -46.43 -11.93 8.99
C ASP A 48 -46.57 -12.58 10.39
N THR A 49 -46.48 -11.72 11.42
CA THR A 49 -47.15 -11.72 12.76
C THR A 49 -47.04 -12.87 13.80
N ASP A 50 -46.58 -12.45 14.99
CA ASP A 50 -47.28 -12.47 16.29
C ASP A 50 -46.54 -13.05 17.52
N ASP A 51 -46.73 -12.25 18.58
CA ASP A 51 -46.21 -12.26 19.95
C ASP A 51 -46.59 -13.50 20.77
N GLU A 52 -45.79 -13.82 21.79
CA GLU A 52 -46.17 -13.67 23.21
C GLU A 52 -45.10 -14.26 24.16
N PHE A 53 -44.71 -13.45 25.17
CA PHE A 53 -44.58 -13.72 26.62
C PHE A 53 -44.23 -15.17 27.07
N GLU A 54 -43.39 -15.46 28.08
CA GLU A 54 -43.12 -14.77 29.34
C GLU A 54 -42.01 -15.50 30.15
N ALA A 55 -41.33 -14.74 31.03
CA ALA A 55 -40.91 -15.05 32.41
C ALA A 55 -40.00 -16.29 32.72
N GLU A 56 -38.77 -16.04 33.20
CA GLU A 56 -38.35 -16.04 34.65
C GLU A 56 -38.14 -17.46 35.19
N ASN A 57 -37.20 -17.81 36.08
CA ASN A 57 -36.22 -17.11 36.90
C ASN A 57 -35.28 -18.19 37.48
N GLU A 58 -34.07 -17.78 37.88
CA GLU A 58 -33.36 -18.19 39.12
C GLU A 58 -33.00 -19.68 39.32
N THR A 59 -31.83 -20.11 39.84
CA THR A 59 -30.83 -19.48 40.71
C THR A 59 -29.56 -20.35 40.73
N ASP A 60 -28.43 -19.68 40.96
CA ASP A 60 -27.28 -20.05 41.82
C ASP A 60 -27.47 -21.34 42.67
N ASP A 61 -26.48 -22.18 42.94
CA ASP A 61 -25.13 -21.82 43.33
C ASP A 61 -24.23 -23.08 43.49
N GLN A 62 -22.91 -22.85 43.51
CA GLN A 62 -21.85 -23.70 44.08
C GLN A 62 -21.41 -24.98 43.34
N ILE A 63 -20.21 -24.91 42.74
CA ILE A 63 -18.99 -25.54 43.27
C ILE A 63 -17.79 -24.83 42.63
N GLN A 64 -17.05 -24.08 43.45
CA GLN A 64 -15.76 -23.49 43.11
C GLN A 64 -14.68 -24.29 43.85
N GLY A 65 -13.70 -24.83 43.12
CA GLY A 65 -12.54 -25.45 43.77
C GLY A 65 -11.61 -26.27 42.88
N ILE A 66 -10.55 -25.61 42.41
CA ILE A 66 -9.19 -26.15 42.14
C ILE A 66 -8.92 -26.70 40.72
N THR A 67 -8.64 -25.73 39.83
CA THR A 67 -7.37 -25.59 39.08
C THR A 67 -6.62 -26.86 38.65
N LYS A 68 -6.83 -27.27 37.39
CA LYS A 68 -5.80 -27.86 36.51
C LYS A 68 -6.26 -27.74 35.05
N GLN A 69 -6.01 -26.57 34.48
CA GLN A 69 -6.25 -26.27 33.07
C GLN A 69 -4.91 -25.97 32.41
N GLU A 70 -4.01 -26.96 32.43
CA GLU A 70 -2.84 -27.05 31.57
C GLU A 70 -2.98 -28.37 30.79
N SER A 71 -2.74 -28.34 29.48
CA SER A 71 -2.68 -29.46 28.50
C SER A 71 -3.82 -29.67 27.47
N ALA A 72 -4.79 -28.76 27.31
CA ALA A 72 -5.72 -28.82 26.15
C ALA A 72 -5.37 -27.82 25.02
N HIS A 73 -4.66 -26.73 25.33
CA HIS A 73 -4.32 -25.69 24.35
C HIS A 73 -2.97 -25.96 23.64
N ASP A 74 -2.01 -26.60 24.30
CA ASP A 74 -0.71 -26.92 23.68
C ASP A 74 -0.81 -28.08 22.68
N VAL A 75 -1.67 -29.08 22.94
CA VAL A 75 -1.83 -30.24 22.05
C VAL A 75 -2.56 -29.86 20.75
N SER A 76 -3.45 -28.86 20.80
CA SER A 76 -4.19 -28.40 19.62
C SER A 76 -3.39 -27.44 18.73
N GLN A 77 -2.38 -26.74 19.27
CA GLN A 77 -1.44 -25.97 18.45
C GLN A 77 -0.41 -26.85 17.75
N ASP A 78 0.13 -27.87 18.43
CA ASP A 78 1.21 -28.71 17.91
C ASP A 78 0.75 -29.69 16.80
N ILE A 79 -0.56 -30.01 16.77
CA ILE A 79 -1.19 -30.79 15.69
C ILE A 79 -1.49 -29.90 14.45
N ASN A 80 -1.69 -28.60 14.64
CA ASN A 80 -2.06 -27.68 13.56
C ASN A 80 -0.85 -27.21 12.73
N GLU A 81 0.38 -27.29 13.26
CA GLU A 81 1.60 -26.96 12.51
C GLU A 81 2.10 -28.11 11.62
N LYS A 82 1.88 -29.38 11.99
CA LYS A 82 2.43 -30.55 11.27
C LYS A 82 1.62 -31.02 10.05
N GLY A 83 0.50 -30.38 9.75
CA GLY A 83 -0.38 -30.72 8.63
C GLY A 83 -0.85 -29.52 7.78
N ARG A 84 -0.34 -28.32 8.03
CA ARG A 84 -0.78 -27.12 7.33
C ARG A 84 -0.06 -26.97 5.98
N LEU A 85 -0.75 -27.33 4.91
CA LEU A 85 -0.25 -27.12 3.53
C LEU A 85 -0.17 -25.63 3.17
N THR A 86 -0.94 -24.78 3.85
CA THR A 86 -0.96 -23.34 3.60
C THR A 86 0.17 -22.60 4.31
N GLN A 87 1.10 -22.10 3.49
CA GLN A 87 2.21 -21.26 3.95
C GLN A 87 1.67 -19.89 4.41
N ASP A 88 2.12 -19.44 5.59
CA ASP A 88 1.89 -18.06 6.02
C ASP A 88 2.61 -17.11 5.06
N GLU A 89 2.00 -15.96 4.79
CA GLU A 89 2.56 -14.97 3.87
C GLU A 89 3.96 -14.54 4.37
N GLU A 90 5.00 -14.81 3.58
CA GLU A 90 6.37 -14.32 3.84
C GLU A 90 6.35 -12.79 3.89
N ARG A 91 6.36 -12.27 5.11
CA ARG A 91 6.33 -10.85 5.38
C ARG A 91 7.73 -10.38 5.67
N GLU A 92 8.33 -9.63 4.74
CA GLU A 92 9.55 -8.90 5.05
C GLU A 92 9.27 -7.92 6.21
N LYS A 93 9.92 -8.13 7.35
CA LYS A 93 9.85 -7.23 8.50
C LYS A 93 10.83 -6.08 8.25
N GLY A 94 10.32 -4.89 7.88
CA GLY A 94 11.17 -3.73 7.67
C GLY A 94 10.52 -2.59 6.92
N GLY A 95 11.33 -1.59 6.57
CA GLY A 95 10.99 -0.62 5.53
C GLY A 95 11.25 -1.22 4.16
N ILE A 96 10.59 -0.70 3.13
CA ILE A 96 10.64 -1.26 1.78
C ILE A 96 12.06 -1.20 1.23
N GLY A 97 12.54 -2.32 0.71
CA GLY A 97 13.86 -2.41 0.12
C GLY A 97 14.03 -1.40 -1.01
N LYS A 98 15.15 -0.65 -1.03
CA LYS A 98 15.51 0.28 -2.13
C LYS A 98 15.42 -0.40 -3.51
N LYS A 99 15.63 -1.72 -3.56
CA LYS A 99 15.49 -2.57 -4.74
C LYS A 99 14.10 -2.48 -5.39
N VAL A 100 13.03 -2.36 -4.61
CA VAL A 100 11.65 -2.28 -5.11
C VAL A 100 11.42 -0.95 -5.84
N TYR A 101 11.84 0.16 -5.25
CA TYR A 101 11.80 1.47 -5.90
C TYR A 101 12.58 1.48 -7.22
N TRP A 102 13.79 0.90 -7.22
CA TRP A 102 14.60 0.80 -8.43
C TRP A 102 13.98 -0.11 -9.49
N ALA A 103 13.34 -1.22 -9.08
CA ALA A 103 12.63 -2.11 -10.00
C ALA A 103 11.45 -1.39 -10.66
N TYR A 104 10.66 -0.64 -9.88
CA TYR A 104 9.55 0.16 -10.41
C TYR A 104 10.05 1.24 -11.39
N LEU A 105 11.07 2.02 -11.00
CA LEU A 105 11.61 3.11 -11.84
C LEU A 105 12.28 2.63 -13.14
N ARG A 106 12.85 1.43 -13.16
CA ARG A 106 13.54 0.86 -14.34
C ARG A 106 12.65 -0.03 -15.20
N ALA A 107 11.42 -0.29 -14.80
CA ALA A 107 10.55 -1.24 -15.47
C ALA A 107 10.26 -0.91 -16.94
N VAL A 108 10.21 0.38 -17.27
CA VAL A 108 9.87 0.89 -18.60
C VAL A 108 11.07 1.61 -19.21
N TYR A 109 11.45 1.23 -20.45
CA TYR A 109 12.58 1.77 -21.21
C TYR A 109 13.90 1.90 -20.40
N GLY A 110 14.16 0.98 -19.46
CA GLY A 110 15.34 1.02 -18.59
C GLY A 110 15.42 2.24 -17.66
N GLY A 111 14.32 2.97 -17.47
CA GLY A 111 14.26 4.18 -16.65
C GLY A 111 14.54 5.49 -17.38
N ALA A 112 14.68 5.49 -18.72
CA ALA A 112 15.02 6.69 -19.49
C ALA A 112 13.95 7.81 -19.41
N LEU A 113 12.68 7.49 -19.18
CA LEU A 113 11.59 8.46 -19.07
C LEU A 113 11.50 9.15 -17.70
N VAL A 114 12.11 8.56 -16.66
CA VAL A 114 12.13 9.11 -15.30
C VAL A 114 12.88 10.45 -15.23
N PRO A 115 14.13 10.60 -15.72
CA PRO A 115 14.83 11.87 -15.68
C PRO A 115 14.13 12.96 -16.52
N VAL A 116 13.48 12.60 -17.64
CA VAL A 116 12.68 13.54 -18.44
C VAL A 116 11.50 14.08 -17.62
N THR A 117 10.84 13.22 -16.86
CA THR A 117 9.73 13.61 -15.99
C THR A 117 10.18 14.50 -14.83
N ILE A 118 11.33 14.19 -14.23
CA ILE A 118 11.96 15.03 -13.19
C ILE A 118 12.34 16.39 -13.78
N ALA A 119 12.94 16.43 -14.97
CA ALA A 119 13.28 17.67 -15.65
C ALA A 119 12.04 18.53 -15.93
N ALA A 120 10.96 17.94 -16.44
CA ALA A 120 9.68 18.65 -16.65
C ALA A 120 9.12 19.25 -15.34
N GLN A 121 9.22 18.51 -14.23
CA GLN A 121 8.83 19.00 -12.91
C GLN A 121 9.75 20.12 -12.39
N SER A 122 11.05 20.02 -12.62
CA SER A 122 12.01 21.08 -12.27
C SER A 122 11.76 22.34 -13.09
N PHE A 123 11.52 22.25 -14.39
CA PHE A 123 11.18 23.41 -15.23
C PHE A 123 9.87 24.07 -14.81
N PHE A 124 8.86 23.28 -14.45
CA PHE A 124 7.63 23.81 -13.86
C PHE A 124 7.93 24.66 -12.63
N GLN A 125 8.70 24.13 -11.68
CA GLN A 125 9.06 24.85 -10.44
C GLN A 125 9.87 26.11 -10.75
N ILE A 126 10.81 26.05 -11.69
CA ILE A 126 11.62 27.19 -12.12
C ILE A 126 10.74 28.29 -12.71
N PHE A 127 9.82 27.97 -13.63
CA PHE A 127 8.92 28.96 -14.21
C PHE A 127 7.97 29.56 -13.18
N GLN A 128 7.48 28.76 -12.24
CA GLN A 128 6.60 29.27 -11.17
C GLN A 128 7.36 30.22 -10.24
N VAL A 129 8.57 29.87 -9.81
CA VAL A 129 9.42 30.74 -8.99
C VAL A 129 9.82 32.00 -9.76
N ALA A 130 10.23 31.86 -11.03
CA ALA A 130 10.60 32.98 -11.89
C ALA A 130 9.44 33.94 -12.12
N SER A 131 8.21 33.42 -12.30
CA SER A 131 7.00 34.23 -12.44
C SER A 131 6.71 35.03 -11.16
N ASN A 132 6.78 34.38 -10.00
CA ASN A 132 6.59 35.03 -8.70
C ASN A 132 7.68 36.07 -8.41
N TYR A 133 8.93 35.78 -8.76
CA TYR A 133 10.05 36.72 -8.61
C TYR A 133 9.94 37.92 -9.57
N TRP A 134 9.58 37.67 -10.82
CA TRP A 134 9.35 38.71 -11.82
C TRP A 134 8.25 39.67 -11.36
N MET A 135 7.14 39.13 -10.86
CA MET A 135 6.04 39.93 -10.31
C MET A 135 6.49 40.78 -9.11
N ALA A 136 7.29 40.20 -8.21
CA ALA A 136 7.85 40.92 -7.07
C ALA A 136 8.80 42.04 -7.51
N TRP A 137 9.64 41.81 -8.52
CA TRP A 137 10.61 42.81 -8.98
C TRP A 137 9.98 43.93 -9.83
N ALA A 138 9.02 43.60 -10.70
CA ALA A 138 8.37 44.55 -11.61
C ALA A 138 7.29 45.41 -10.94
N SER A 139 6.75 44.98 -9.79
CA SER A 139 5.73 45.74 -9.05
C SER A 139 6.34 46.93 -8.31
N PRO A 140 5.91 48.18 -8.59
CA PRO A 140 6.40 49.35 -7.87
C PRO A 140 5.97 49.29 -6.39
N PRO A 141 6.86 49.57 -5.41
CA PRO A 141 6.54 49.49 -4.00
C PRO A 141 5.53 50.56 -3.51
N THR A 142 5.39 51.66 -4.24
CA THR A 142 4.54 52.80 -3.85
C THR A 142 4.10 53.60 -5.08
N SER A 143 2.88 54.16 -5.04
CA SER A 143 2.27 54.97 -6.12
C SER A 143 3.09 56.19 -6.58
N ALA A 144 4.10 56.59 -5.81
CA ALA A 144 5.01 57.70 -6.11
C ALA A 144 6.29 57.28 -6.86
N THR A 145 6.51 55.98 -7.09
CA THR A 145 7.73 55.45 -7.73
C THR A 145 7.48 55.23 -9.22
N ARG A 146 8.39 55.70 -10.08
CA ARG A 146 8.27 55.46 -11.53
C ARG A 146 8.29 53.95 -11.81
N PRO A 147 7.39 53.42 -12.66
CA PRO A 147 7.40 52.02 -13.01
C PRO A 147 8.74 51.65 -13.68
N THR A 148 9.42 50.62 -13.17
CA THR A 148 10.72 50.14 -13.69
C THR A 148 10.58 49.57 -15.11
N VAL A 149 9.39 49.07 -15.44
CA VAL A 149 9.01 48.54 -16.76
C VAL A 149 7.58 48.93 -17.09
N GLY A 150 7.28 49.10 -18.38
CA GLY A 150 5.92 49.38 -18.84
C GLY A 150 4.95 48.26 -18.42
N LEU A 151 3.76 48.64 -17.95
CA LEU A 151 2.75 47.71 -17.43
C LEU A 151 2.41 46.58 -18.43
N GLY A 152 2.37 46.88 -19.73
CA GLY A 152 2.15 45.89 -20.79
C GLY A 152 3.25 44.82 -20.87
N LEU A 153 4.53 45.21 -20.70
CA LEU A 153 5.65 44.26 -20.71
C LEU A 153 5.65 43.38 -19.45
N MET A 154 5.31 43.95 -18.29
CA MET A 154 5.20 43.22 -17.03
C MET A 154 4.18 42.08 -17.12
N PHE A 155 2.95 42.39 -17.58
CA PHE A 155 1.92 41.37 -17.78
C PHE A 155 2.26 40.40 -18.90
N ALA A 156 2.84 40.86 -20.00
CA ALA A 156 3.22 39.98 -21.11
C ALA A 156 4.22 38.89 -20.67
N VAL A 157 5.25 39.25 -19.91
CA VAL A 157 6.24 38.28 -19.39
C VAL A 157 5.61 37.35 -18.35
N TYR A 158 4.78 37.86 -17.45
CA TYR A 158 4.07 37.03 -16.48
C TYR A 158 3.15 36.00 -17.15
N ILE A 159 2.38 36.41 -18.16
CA ILE A 159 1.51 35.52 -18.94
C ILE A 159 2.36 34.48 -19.69
N ALA A 160 3.46 34.89 -20.33
CA ALA A 160 4.35 33.97 -21.03
C ALA A 160 4.95 32.89 -20.10
N LEU A 161 5.45 33.29 -18.92
CA LEU A 161 5.96 32.36 -17.90
C LEU A 161 4.85 31.45 -17.35
N SER A 162 3.65 31.99 -17.16
CA SER A 162 2.50 31.22 -16.68
C SER A 162 2.06 30.17 -17.69
N ILE A 163 2.00 30.52 -18.99
CA ILE A 163 1.71 29.57 -20.08
C ILE A 163 2.82 28.50 -20.16
N GLY A 164 4.08 28.89 -20.05
CA GLY A 164 5.20 27.95 -20.00
C GLY A 164 5.09 26.96 -18.85
N SER A 165 4.76 27.43 -17.64
CA SER A 165 4.55 26.55 -16.48
C SER A 165 3.36 25.62 -16.67
N ALA A 166 2.23 26.11 -17.22
CA ALA A 166 1.07 25.27 -17.52
C ALA A 166 1.40 24.15 -18.51
N LEU A 167 2.20 24.44 -19.55
CA LEU A 167 2.66 23.43 -20.51
C LEU A 167 3.57 22.38 -19.84
N CYS A 168 4.45 22.80 -18.93
CA CYS A 168 5.28 21.86 -18.15
C CYS A 168 4.43 20.96 -17.25
N VAL A 169 3.37 21.48 -16.59
CA VAL A 169 2.44 20.66 -15.81
C VAL A 169 1.74 19.64 -16.69
N PHE A 170 1.25 20.06 -17.86
CA PHE A 170 0.58 19.17 -18.80
C PHE A 170 1.53 18.06 -19.27
N ALA A 171 2.74 18.41 -19.71
CA ALA A 171 3.76 17.46 -20.14
C ALA A 171 4.10 16.46 -19.02
N ARG A 172 4.35 16.96 -17.79
CA ARG A 172 4.60 16.11 -16.62
C ARG A 172 3.43 15.16 -16.34
N SER A 173 2.20 15.67 -16.34
CA SER A 173 1.02 14.85 -16.06
C SER A 173 0.87 13.71 -17.07
N MET A 174 1.05 14.02 -18.36
CA MET A 174 1.02 13.02 -19.43
C MET A 174 2.14 11.98 -19.27
N LEU A 175 3.37 12.42 -18.97
CA LEU A 175 4.51 11.52 -18.78
C LEU A 175 4.30 10.59 -17.57
N VAL A 176 3.87 11.11 -16.43
CA VAL A 176 3.61 10.30 -15.22
C VAL A 176 2.51 9.26 -15.50
N SER A 177 1.41 9.65 -16.14
CA SER A 177 0.34 8.72 -16.50
C SER A 177 0.79 7.66 -17.50
N LEU A 178 1.56 8.04 -18.52
CA LEU A 178 2.10 7.10 -19.52
C LEU A 178 3.08 6.09 -18.89
N ILE A 179 4.00 6.57 -18.05
CA ILE A 179 4.94 5.71 -17.32
C ILE A 179 4.16 4.77 -16.39
N GLY A 180 3.16 5.28 -15.67
CA GLY A 180 2.29 4.49 -14.79
C GLY A 180 1.61 3.35 -15.53
N LEU A 181 0.96 3.65 -16.66
CA LEU A 181 0.26 2.67 -17.49
C LEU A 181 1.20 1.60 -18.06
N LEU A 182 2.31 2.01 -18.67
CA LEU A 182 3.29 1.06 -19.25
C LEU A 182 3.93 0.19 -18.16
N THR A 183 4.18 0.76 -16.98
CA THR A 183 4.76 0.03 -15.84
C THR A 183 3.76 -0.98 -15.32
N SER A 184 2.51 -0.58 -15.13
CA SER A 184 1.42 -1.45 -14.73
C SER A 184 1.26 -2.66 -15.64
N GLU A 185 1.17 -2.42 -16.94
CA GLU A 185 1.01 -3.48 -17.92
C GLU A 185 2.19 -4.46 -17.89
N LYS A 186 3.41 -3.94 -17.75
CA LYS A 186 4.63 -4.77 -17.67
C LYS A 186 4.65 -5.63 -16.43
N PHE A 187 4.32 -5.06 -15.26
CA PHE A 187 4.26 -5.79 -13.99
C PHE A 187 3.18 -6.87 -14.04
N PHE A 188 1.98 -6.54 -14.53
CA PHE A 188 0.88 -7.50 -14.66
C PHE A 188 1.24 -8.67 -15.58
N LYS A 189 1.75 -8.39 -16.79
CA LYS A 189 2.17 -9.42 -17.74
C LYS A 189 3.24 -10.34 -17.17
N ASN A 190 4.23 -9.77 -16.47
CA ASN A 190 5.31 -10.56 -15.89
C ASN A 190 4.81 -11.43 -14.72
N MET A 191 4.01 -10.87 -13.82
CA MET A 191 3.39 -11.61 -12.73
C MET A 191 2.50 -12.74 -13.27
N LEU A 192 1.63 -12.45 -14.23
CA LEU A 192 0.76 -13.44 -14.86
C LEU A 192 1.56 -14.57 -15.50
N HIS A 193 2.60 -14.24 -16.26
CA HIS A 193 3.47 -15.25 -16.89
C HIS A 193 4.16 -16.14 -15.84
N CYS A 194 4.66 -15.56 -14.74
CA CYS A 194 5.27 -16.33 -13.66
C CYS A 194 4.27 -17.25 -12.95
N ILE A 195 3.06 -16.75 -12.64
CA ILE A 195 2.01 -17.55 -12.01
C ILE A 195 1.60 -18.72 -12.93
N MET A 196 1.40 -18.46 -14.22
CA MET A 196 1.01 -19.52 -15.18
C MET A 196 2.09 -20.58 -15.39
N ARG A 197 3.36 -20.29 -15.06
CA ARG A 197 4.45 -21.28 -15.08
C ARG A 197 4.87 -21.73 -13.68
N ALA A 198 4.11 -21.43 -12.63
CA ALA A 198 4.44 -21.87 -11.28
C ALA A 198 4.13 -23.38 -11.13
N PRO A 199 4.93 -24.12 -10.34
CA PRO A 199 4.68 -25.54 -10.09
C PRO A 199 3.37 -25.76 -9.34
N MET A 200 2.76 -26.94 -9.50
CA MET A 200 1.53 -27.29 -8.77
C MET A 200 1.66 -27.13 -7.25
N SER A 201 2.85 -27.39 -6.69
CA SER A 201 3.14 -27.18 -5.26
C SER A 201 2.90 -25.75 -4.79
N PHE A 202 3.08 -24.74 -5.65
CA PHE A 202 2.76 -23.35 -5.34
C PHE A 202 1.26 -23.14 -5.18
N PHE A 203 0.44 -23.77 -6.03
CA PHE A 203 -1.01 -23.66 -5.97
C PHE A 203 -1.61 -24.45 -4.80
N ASP A 204 -1.00 -25.59 -4.44
CA ASP A 204 -1.42 -26.38 -3.27
C ASP A 204 -1.10 -25.68 -1.95
N SER A 205 0.00 -24.90 -1.91
CA SER A 205 0.43 -24.16 -0.72
C SER A 205 -0.13 -22.74 -0.61
N THR A 206 -0.58 -22.16 -1.73
CA THR A 206 -1.05 -20.78 -1.79
C THR A 206 -2.55 -20.73 -2.06
N PRO A 207 -3.35 -20.20 -1.11
CA PRO A 207 -4.79 -20.07 -1.33
C PRO A 207 -5.12 -19.24 -2.58
N THR A 208 -6.07 -19.71 -3.40
CA THR A 208 -6.52 -19.03 -4.62
C THR A 208 -6.93 -17.58 -4.36
N GLY A 209 -7.57 -17.31 -3.22
CA GLY A 209 -7.95 -15.95 -2.81
C GLY A 209 -6.75 -15.00 -2.66
N ARG A 210 -5.58 -15.50 -2.26
CA ARG A 210 -4.34 -14.71 -2.14
C ARG A 210 -3.84 -14.29 -3.52
N ILE A 211 -3.80 -15.24 -4.47
CA ILE A 211 -3.41 -14.99 -5.87
C ILE A 211 -4.36 -13.96 -6.49
N LEU A 212 -5.67 -14.14 -6.30
CA LEU A 212 -6.68 -13.20 -6.80
C LEU A 212 -6.50 -11.80 -6.20
N ASN A 213 -6.23 -11.69 -4.90
CA ASN A 213 -6.00 -10.41 -4.24
C ASN A 213 -4.76 -9.67 -4.80
N ARG A 214 -3.72 -10.40 -5.22
CA ARG A 214 -2.55 -9.79 -5.90
C ARG A 214 -2.90 -9.29 -7.30
N ALA A 215 -3.60 -10.12 -8.07
CA ALA A 215 -4.01 -9.78 -9.44
C ALA A 215 -5.09 -8.70 -9.52
N SER A 216 -5.85 -8.48 -8.44
CA SER A 216 -6.93 -7.48 -8.39
C SER A 216 -6.57 -6.25 -7.55
N ASN A 217 -6.51 -6.37 -6.22
CA ASN A 217 -6.33 -5.24 -5.32
C ASN A 217 -4.94 -4.61 -5.40
N ASP A 218 -3.88 -5.43 -5.34
CA ASP A 218 -2.52 -4.89 -5.44
C ASP A 218 -2.23 -4.32 -6.84
N GLN A 219 -2.75 -4.97 -7.88
CA GLN A 219 -2.68 -4.44 -9.25
C GLN A 219 -3.44 -3.12 -9.40
N SER A 220 -4.66 -3.01 -8.85
CA SER A 220 -5.45 -1.77 -8.87
C SER A 220 -4.73 -0.59 -8.20
N VAL A 221 -4.03 -0.84 -7.09
CA VAL A 221 -3.17 0.17 -6.44
C VAL A 221 -2.04 0.62 -7.38
N LEU A 222 -1.45 -0.32 -8.11
CA LEU A 222 -0.38 -0.04 -9.07
C LEU A 222 -0.92 0.68 -10.32
N ASP A 223 -2.16 0.43 -10.72
CA ASP A 223 -2.80 1.04 -11.88
C ASP A 223 -3.24 2.49 -11.61
N LEU A 224 -3.88 2.72 -10.47
CA LEU A 224 -4.62 3.97 -10.20
C LEU A 224 -3.88 4.92 -9.25
N GLU A 225 -3.12 4.38 -8.30
CA GLU A 225 -2.61 5.18 -7.18
C GLU A 225 -1.11 5.44 -7.26
N ILE A 226 -0.29 4.42 -7.50
CA ILE A 226 1.16 4.51 -7.26
C ILE A 226 1.84 5.61 -8.10
N ALA A 227 1.50 5.72 -9.38
CA ALA A 227 2.10 6.70 -10.29
C ALA A 227 1.80 8.13 -9.83
N ASN A 228 0.55 8.39 -9.44
CA ASN A 228 0.12 9.67 -8.91
C ASN A 228 0.80 9.97 -7.57
N LYS A 229 0.81 9.03 -6.62
CA LYS A 229 1.42 9.24 -5.29
C LYS A 229 2.93 9.50 -5.37
N LEU A 230 3.64 8.72 -6.18
CA LEU A 230 5.07 8.93 -6.43
C LEU A 230 5.33 10.28 -7.11
N GLY A 231 4.49 10.66 -8.09
CA GLY A 231 4.54 11.97 -8.74
C GLY A 231 4.35 13.13 -7.76
N TRP A 232 3.37 13.04 -6.85
CA TRP A 232 3.16 14.03 -5.79
C TRP A 232 4.32 14.08 -4.79
N CYS A 233 4.93 12.94 -4.45
CA CYS A 233 6.11 12.90 -3.59
C CYS A 233 7.29 13.66 -4.23
N VAL A 234 7.59 13.40 -5.50
CA VAL A 234 8.65 14.09 -6.24
C VAL A 234 8.34 15.59 -6.38
N PHE A 235 7.07 15.93 -6.65
CA PHE A 235 6.59 17.30 -6.70
C PHE A 235 6.89 18.05 -5.40
N SER A 236 6.48 17.49 -4.25
CA SER A 236 6.65 18.16 -2.95
C SER A 236 8.13 18.35 -2.57
N VAL A 237 8.99 17.39 -2.93
CA VAL A 237 10.46 17.52 -2.72
C VAL A 237 11.06 18.63 -3.58
N ILE A 238 10.68 18.71 -4.86
CA ILE A 238 11.19 19.77 -5.75
C ILE A 238 10.63 21.14 -5.32
N GLN A 239 9.38 21.18 -4.86
CA GLN A 239 8.73 22.40 -4.38
C GLN A 239 9.44 22.98 -3.15
N ILE A 240 9.76 22.15 -2.14
CA ILE A 240 10.48 22.65 -0.96
C ILE A 240 11.89 23.10 -1.29
N LEU A 241 12.58 22.40 -2.22
CA LEU A 241 13.90 22.82 -2.70
C LEU A 241 13.81 24.19 -3.39
N GLY A 242 12.76 24.42 -4.19
CA GLY A 242 12.48 25.72 -4.79
C GLY A 242 12.23 26.81 -3.74
N THR A 243 11.41 26.53 -2.73
CA THR A 243 11.13 27.43 -1.60
C THR A 243 12.41 27.78 -0.84
N ILE A 244 13.25 26.80 -0.50
CA ILE A 244 14.54 27.00 0.16
C ILE A 244 15.48 27.83 -0.75
N GLY A 245 15.48 27.56 -2.05
CA GLY A 245 16.26 28.33 -3.03
C GLY A 245 15.91 29.82 -3.03
N VAL A 246 14.62 30.17 -3.08
CA VAL A 246 14.16 31.57 -2.99
C VAL A 246 14.54 32.19 -1.65
N MET A 247 14.35 31.46 -0.55
CA MET A 247 14.69 31.93 0.79
C MET A 247 16.19 32.23 0.94
N SER A 248 17.05 31.40 0.33
CA SER A 248 18.50 31.56 0.39
C SER A 248 19.01 32.85 -0.27
N GLN A 249 18.31 33.34 -1.30
CA GLN A 249 18.70 34.58 -1.99
C GLN A 249 18.39 35.84 -1.17
N VAL A 250 17.31 35.81 -0.38
CA VAL A 250 16.83 37.00 0.34
C VAL A 250 17.49 37.14 1.71
N ALA A 251 17.77 36.02 2.38
CA ALA A 251 18.30 36.05 3.74
C ALA A 251 19.29 34.90 3.97
N TRP A 252 20.50 35.03 3.42
CA TRP A 252 21.61 34.10 3.67
C TRP A 252 21.83 33.75 5.17
N PRO A 253 21.69 34.69 6.14
CA PRO A 253 21.81 34.35 7.56
C PRO A 253 20.76 33.36 8.09
N VAL A 254 19.59 33.27 7.45
CA VAL A 254 18.50 32.34 7.86
C VAL A 254 18.93 30.88 7.64
N PHE A 255 19.92 30.62 6.78
CA PHE A 255 20.47 29.28 6.56
C PHE A 255 21.08 28.68 7.83
N ALA A 256 21.64 29.51 8.72
CA ALA A 256 22.17 29.07 10.00
C ALA A 256 21.11 28.43 10.91
N ILE A 257 19.84 28.83 10.76
CA ILE A 257 18.70 28.27 11.51
C ILE A 257 18.04 27.10 10.77
N PHE A 258 18.11 27.08 9.43
CA PHE A 258 17.65 25.92 8.66
C PHE A 258 18.38 24.63 9.04
N VAL A 259 19.67 24.70 9.36
CA VAL A 259 20.45 23.53 9.77
C VAL A 259 19.89 22.86 11.03
N PRO A 260 19.76 23.52 12.19
CA PRO A 260 19.19 22.91 13.39
C PRO A 260 17.71 22.51 13.20
N VAL A 261 16.93 23.29 12.45
CA VAL A 261 15.54 22.95 12.11
C VAL A 261 15.46 21.64 11.33
N THR A 262 16.33 21.46 10.34
CA THR A 262 16.39 20.23 9.54
C THR A 262 16.79 19.03 10.40
N VAL A 263 17.72 19.21 11.34
CA VAL A 263 18.11 18.17 12.30
C VAL A 263 16.93 17.76 13.18
N VAL A 264 16.20 18.73 13.74
CA VAL A 264 15.00 18.45 14.56
C VAL A 264 13.92 17.76 13.73
N CYS A 265 13.65 18.22 12.51
CA CYS A 265 12.72 17.56 11.58
C CYS A 265 13.12 16.11 11.30
N PHE A 266 14.41 15.86 11.08
CA PHE A 266 14.93 14.51 10.83
C PHE A 266 14.78 13.61 12.06
N MET A 267 15.02 14.13 13.27
CA MET A 267 14.78 13.40 14.52
C MET A 267 13.29 13.06 14.70
N CYS A 268 12.40 14.03 14.47
CA CYS A 268 10.95 13.81 14.52
C CYS A 268 10.49 12.77 13.50
N GLN A 269 11.00 12.85 12.26
CA GLN A 269 10.71 11.88 11.19
C GLN A 269 11.17 10.47 11.57
N ARG A 270 12.39 10.34 12.12
CA ARG A 270 12.95 9.06 12.54
C ARG A 270 12.14 8.38 13.66
N TYR A 271 11.53 9.17 14.54
CA TYR A 271 10.64 8.66 15.59
C TYR A 271 9.22 8.34 15.07
N TYR A 272 8.70 9.19 14.18
CA TYR A 272 7.34 9.06 13.65
C TYR A 272 7.19 7.86 12.71
N ILE A 273 8.11 7.67 11.74
CA ILE A 273 7.93 6.66 10.68
C ILE A 273 7.74 5.24 11.25
N PRO A 274 8.59 4.74 12.17
CA PRO A 274 8.40 3.39 12.72
C PRO A 274 7.07 3.26 13.47
N THR A 275 6.72 4.26 14.27
CA THR A 275 5.49 4.27 15.07
C THR A 275 4.25 4.28 14.19
N ALA A 276 4.18 5.21 13.23
CA ALA A 276 3.06 5.33 12.30
C ALA A 276 2.89 4.07 11.45
N ARG A 277 3.99 3.43 11.03
CA ARG A 277 3.95 2.17 10.27
C ARG A 277 3.33 1.03 11.07
N GLU A 278 3.74 0.84 12.33
CA GLU A 278 3.18 -0.22 13.18
C GLU A 278 1.72 0.07 13.54
N LEU A 279 1.34 1.32 13.80
CA LEU A 279 -0.06 1.70 14.05
C LEU A 279 -0.96 1.49 12.83
N ALA A 280 -0.51 1.89 11.64
CA ALA A 280 -1.21 1.64 10.38
C ALA A 280 -1.39 0.14 10.14
N ARG A 281 -0.36 -0.66 10.43
CA ARG A 281 -0.42 -2.13 10.36
C ARG A 281 -1.44 -2.72 11.33
N LEU A 282 -1.43 -2.28 12.60
CA LEU A 282 -2.40 -2.73 13.60
C LEU A 282 -3.83 -2.40 13.18
N SER A 283 -4.07 -1.18 12.69
CA SER A 283 -5.38 -0.76 12.18
C SER A 283 -5.85 -1.63 11.00
N GLN A 284 -4.96 -1.96 10.06
CA GLN A 284 -5.31 -2.85 8.94
C GLN A 284 -5.65 -4.27 9.40
N ILE A 285 -4.90 -4.84 10.36
CA ILE A 285 -5.15 -6.20 10.87
C ILE A 285 -6.48 -6.27 11.60
N GLN A 286 -6.79 -5.28 12.45
CA GLN A 286 -8.04 -5.25 13.23
C GLN A 286 -9.29 -5.05 12.36
N ARG A 287 -9.14 -4.63 11.10
CA ARG A 287 -10.25 -4.48 10.16
C ARG A 287 -10.78 -5.82 9.64
N ALA A 288 -9.92 -6.82 9.45
CA ALA A 288 -10.32 -8.10 8.87
C ALA A 288 -11.33 -8.89 9.73
N PRO A 289 -11.15 -9.01 11.07
CA PRO A 289 -12.11 -9.67 11.94
C PRO A 289 -13.52 -9.06 11.90
N ILE A 290 -13.64 -7.74 11.72
CA ILE A 290 -14.95 -7.07 11.58
C ILE A 290 -15.69 -7.58 10.34
N LEU A 291 -14.99 -7.65 9.21
CA LEU A 291 -15.57 -8.14 7.95
C LEU A 291 -15.94 -9.62 8.05
N HIS A 292 -15.10 -10.43 8.70
CA HIS A 292 -15.39 -11.85 8.93
C HIS A 292 -16.63 -12.05 9.80
N HIS A 293 -16.69 -11.38 10.95
CA HIS A 293 -17.83 -11.45 11.86
C HIS A 293 -19.12 -10.96 11.19
N PHE A 294 -19.03 -9.94 10.34
CA PHE A 294 -20.17 -9.47 9.55
C PHE A 294 -20.66 -10.51 8.54
N ALA A 295 -19.74 -11.14 7.78
CA ALA A 295 -20.09 -12.18 6.82
C ALA A 295 -20.72 -13.41 7.51
N GLU A 296 -20.14 -13.85 8.63
CA GLU A 296 -20.66 -14.96 9.43
C GLU A 296 -22.05 -14.65 10.01
N SER A 297 -22.24 -13.42 10.51
CA SER A 297 -23.54 -12.97 11.03
C SER A 297 -24.61 -12.90 9.93
N LEU A 298 -24.23 -12.52 8.70
CA LEU A 298 -25.13 -12.43 7.56
C LEU A 298 -25.60 -13.82 7.11
N THR A 299 -24.66 -14.77 6.96
CA THR A 299 -24.97 -16.15 6.59
C THR A 299 -25.75 -16.87 7.69
N GLY A 300 -25.43 -16.62 8.96
CA GLY A 300 -26.08 -17.21 10.13
C GLY A 300 -27.32 -16.45 10.65
N ALA A 301 -27.85 -15.48 9.91
CA ALA A 301 -28.87 -14.56 10.41
C ALA A 301 -30.17 -15.24 10.85
N SER A 302 -30.56 -16.36 10.22
CA SER A 302 -31.70 -17.17 10.65
C SER A 302 -31.43 -17.86 11.99
N SER A 303 -30.28 -18.53 12.13
CA SER A 303 -29.87 -19.21 13.35
C SER A 303 -29.71 -18.27 14.54
N ILE A 304 -29.07 -17.12 14.34
CA ILE A 304 -28.88 -16.11 15.41
C ILE A 304 -30.23 -15.62 15.95
N ARG A 305 -31.20 -15.42 15.05
CA ARG A 305 -32.57 -15.01 15.43
C ARG A 305 -33.34 -16.13 16.12
N ALA A 306 -33.26 -17.35 15.60
CA ALA A 306 -33.93 -18.53 16.17
C ALA A 306 -33.49 -18.82 17.61
N TYR A 307 -32.20 -18.67 17.91
CA TYR A 307 -31.65 -18.89 19.26
C TYR A 307 -31.67 -17.64 20.17
N GLY A 308 -32.25 -16.52 19.72
CA GLY A 308 -32.33 -15.28 20.51
C GLY A 308 -30.97 -14.63 20.83
N GLN A 309 -29.89 -14.96 20.10
CA GLN A 309 -28.51 -14.55 20.43
C GLN A 309 -28.09 -13.18 19.84
N LYS A 310 -29.05 -12.31 19.49
CA LYS A 310 -28.79 -11.02 18.82
C LYS A 310 -27.87 -10.12 19.65
N ASP A 311 -28.09 -10.00 20.96
CA ASP A 311 -27.32 -9.12 21.83
C ASP A 311 -25.87 -9.58 21.99
N ARG A 312 -25.62 -10.89 22.02
CA ARG A 312 -24.27 -11.48 22.06
C ARG A 312 -23.47 -11.08 20.83
N PHE A 313 -24.06 -11.27 19.64
CA PHE A 313 -23.43 -10.88 18.38
C PHE A 313 -23.27 -9.36 18.26
N ARG A 314 -24.23 -8.56 18.74
CA ARG A 314 -24.10 -7.09 18.79
C ARG A 314 -22.91 -6.67 19.66
N LYS A 315 -22.79 -7.22 20.87
CA LYS A 315 -21.71 -6.89 21.81
C LYS A 315 -20.34 -7.31 21.26
N SER A 316 -20.26 -8.49 20.65
CA SER A 316 -19.05 -8.95 19.95
C SER A 316 -18.64 -7.99 18.83
N ASN A 317 -19.59 -7.59 17.97
CA ASN A 317 -19.34 -6.64 16.90
C ASN A 317 -18.84 -5.29 17.41
N LEU A 318 -19.47 -4.73 18.46
CA LEU A 318 -19.03 -3.49 19.08
C LEU A 318 -17.60 -3.61 19.63
N GLY A 319 -17.26 -4.72 20.29
CA GLY A 319 -15.90 -4.97 20.78
C GLY A 319 -14.86 -5.03 19.65
N LEU A 320 -15.20 -5.64 18.51
CA LEU A 320 -14.33 -5.67 17.33
C LEU A 320 -14.13 -4.26 16.73
N VAL A 321 -15.20 -3.47 16.64
CA VAL A 321 -15.13 -2.08 16.18
C VAL A 321 -14.29 -1.21 17.12
N ASP A 322 -14.43 -1.37 18.44
CA ASP A 322 -13.61 -0.65 19.42
C ASP A 322 -12.13 -1.02 19.30
N ASN A 323 -11.83 -2.32 19.15
CA ASN A 323 -10.47 -2.82 18.96
C ASN A 323 -9.81 -2.28 17.68
N HIS A 324 -10.57 -2.06 16.62
CA HIS A 324 -10.09 -1.37 15.40
C HIS A 324 -9.95 0.13 15.60
N SER A 325 -10.90 0.77 16.30
CA SER A 325 -10.96 2.21 16.46
C SER A 325 -9.81 2.76 17.29
N ARG A 326 -9.33 2.02 18.31
CA ARG A 326 -8.17 2.41 19.15
C ARG A 326 -6.88 2.65 18.35
N PRO A 327 -6.32 1.66 17.60
CA PRO A 327 -5.11 1.88 16.82
C PRO A 327 -5.33 2.88 15.68
N TRP A 328 -6.53 2.93 15.10
CA TRP A 328 -6.87 3.92 14.08
C TRP A 328 -6.81 5.35 14.64
N PHE A 329 -7.41 5.60 15.81
CA PHE A 329 -7.37 6.89 16.48
C PHE A 329 -5.95 7.31 16.85
N HIS A 330 -5.15 6.38 17.38
CA HIS A 330 -3.75 6.65 17.67
C HIS A 330 -2.94 6.95 16.39
N ASN A 331 -3.28 6.32 15.26
CA ASN A 331 -2.59 6.58 13.98
C ASN A 331 -2.83 8.02 13.53
N ILE A 332 -4.08 8.49 13.57
CA ILE A 332 -4.43 9.89 13.28
C ILE A 332 -3.78 10.84 14.28
N SER A 333 -3.82 10.52 15.57
CA SER A 333 -3.20 11.33 16.62
C SER A 333 -1.69 11.46 16.46
N SER A 334 -1.00 10.41 16.01
CA SER A 334 0.44 10.45 15.73
C SER A 334 0.78 11.38 14.55
N MET A 335 -0.09 11.43 13.54
CA MET A 335 0.04 12.34 12.40
C MET A 335 -0.14 13.79 12.84
N GLU A 336 -1.17 14.06 13.63
CA GLU A 336 -1.42 15.40 14.18
C GLU A 336 -0.32 15.86 15.13
N TRP A 337 0.24 14.95 15.94
CA TRP A 337 1.39 15.25 16.79
C TRP A 337 2.59 15.74 15.97
N LEU A 338 2.91 15.05 14.87
CA LEU A 338 4.01 15.46 14.00
C LEU A 338 3.70 16.80 13.31
N SER A 339 2.49 16.96 12.78
CA SER A 339 2.01 18.20 12.17
C SER A 339 2.18 19.38 13.13
N PHE A 340 1.71 19.24 14.36
CA PHE A 340 1.83 20.27 15.39
C PHE A 340 3.30 20.64 15.69
N ARG A 341 4.20 19.66 15.81
CA ARG A 341 5.63 19.91 16.06
C ARG A 341 6.31 20.64 14.90
N LEU A 342 5.99 20.27 13.66
CA LEU A 342 6.50 20.93 12.47
C LEU A 342 5.93 22.36 12.35
N ASN A 343 4.65 22.56 12.67
CA ASN A 343 4.01 23.88 12.71
C ASN A 343 4.72 24.79 13.72
N MET A 344 5.00 24.30 14.92
CA MET A 344 5.70 25.07 15.96
C MET A 344 7.11 25.48 15.49
N LEU A 345 7.85 24.54 14.88
CA LEU A 345 9.19 24.80 14.38
C LEU A 345 9.19 25.77 13.20
N SER A 346 8.26 25.62 12.26
CA SER A 346 8.12 26.54 11.12
C SER A 346 7.70 27.94 11.55
N ASN A 347 6.82 28.06 12.55
CA ASN A 347 6.45 29.36 13.11
C ASN A 347 7.64 30.04 13.80
N PHE A 348 8.52 29.27 14.45
CA PHE A 348 9.76 29.81 15.02
C PHE A 348 10.70 30.34 13.92
N VAL A 349 10.89 29.58 12.84
CA VAL A 349 11.68 30.02 11.67
C VAL A 349 11.08 31.27 11.04
N PHE A 350 9.75 31.30 10.90
CA PHE A 350 9.03 32.44 10.36
C PHE A 350 9.20 33.69 11.23
N ALA A 351 8.99 33.57 12.54
CA ALA A 351 9.15 34.67 13.48
C ALA A 351 10.59 35.23 13.44
N PHE A 352 11.60 34.34 13.47
CA PHE A 352 12.99 34.75 13.37
C PHE A 352 13.29 35.45 12.02
N SER A 353 12.82 34.89 10.90
CA SER A 353 13.00 35.48 9.58
C SER A 353 12.37 36.86 9.49
N LEU A 354 11.20 37.07 10.12
CA LEU A 354 10.52 38.35 10.16
C LEU A 354 11.28 39.36 11.04
N THR A 355 11.74 38.94 12.22
CA THR A 355 12.57 39.78 13.10
C THR A 355 13.85 40.21 12.40
N LEU A 356 14.54 39.30 11.71
CA LEU A 356 15.74 39.61 10.95
C LEU A 356 15.43 40.60 9.83
N LEU A 357 14.34 40.39 9.09
CA LEU A 357 13.94 41.28 8.01
C LEU A 357 13.62 42.70 8.50
N VAL A 358 12.97 42.84 9.65
CA VAL A 358 12.65 44.15 10.27
C VAL A 358 13.89 44.80 10.90
N SER A 359 14.86 44.01 11.37
CA SER A 359 16.07 44.52 12.04
C SER A 359 17.16 44.96 11.07
N LEU A 360 17.02 44.66 9.77
CA LEU A 360 17.99 45.08 8.75
C LEU A 360 17.83 46.58 8.41
N PRO A 361 18.94 47.30 8.16
CA PRO A 361 18.88 48.72 7.81
C PRO A 361 18.02 48.99 6.58
N GLU A 362 17.34 50.13 6.58
CA GLU A 362 16.57 50.61 5.43
C GLU A 362 17.46 50.66 4.17
N GLY A 363 17.01 50.03 3.08
CA GLY A 363 17.71 50.00 1.80
C GLY A 363 18.55 48.74 1.51
N PHE A 364 18.71 47.81 2.47
CA PHE A 364 19.46 46.56 2.21
C PHE A 364 18.68 45.55 1.35
N ILE A 365 17.34 45.52 1.48
CA ILE A 365 16.45 44.59 0.76
C ILE A 365 15.28 45.35 0.13
N ASN A 366 14.96 45.04 -1.13
CA ASN A 366 13.77 45.56 -1.79
C ASN A 366 12.49 45.05 -1.08
N PRO A 367 11.56 45.94 -0.65
CA PRO A 367 10.35 45.55 0.06
C PRO A 367 9.51 44.48 -0.65
N SER A 368 9.47 44.51 -1.99
CA SER A 368 8.73 43.52 -2.78
C SER A 368 9.34 42.11 -2.72
N ILE A 369 10.68 42.00 -2.69
CA ILE A 369 11.41 40.73 -2.57
C ILE A 369 11.31 40.21 -1.13
N ALA A 370 11.30 41.12 -0.15
CA ALA A 370 11.02 40.79 1.24
C ALA A 370 9.61 40.20 1.44
N GLY A 371 8.59 40.78 0.81
CA GLY A 371 7.21 40.23 0.83
C GLY A 371 7.12 38.86 0.16
N LEU A 372 7.86 38.65 -0.93
CA LEU A 372 7.98 37.33 -1.56
C LEU A 372 8.56 36.32 -0.57
N ALA A 373 9.67 36.65 0.10
CA ALA A 373 10.29 35.78 1.09
C ALA A 373 9.32 35.39 2.23
N VAL A 374 8.64 36.37 2.83
CA VAL A 374 7.63 36.13 3.88
C VAL A 374 6.54 35.17 3.40
N THR A 375 6.05 35.33 2.16
CA THR A 375 5.01 34.47 1.57
C THR A 375 5.49 33.01 1.43
N TYR A 376 6.73 32.79 1.00
CA TYR A 376 7.31 31.45 0.90
C TYR A 376 7.59 30.83 2.27
N ALA A 377 8.03 31.63 3.25
CA ALA A 377 8.26 31.18 4.62
C ALA A 377 6.96 30.74 5.32
N LEU A 378 5.85 31.47 5.13
CA LEU A 378 4.53 31.09 5.65
C LEU A 378 4.06 29.72 5.11
N ASN A 379 4.31 29.45 3.83
CA ASN A 379 3.89 28.21 3.17
C ASN A 379 4.84 27.04 3.42
N LEU A 380 6.04 27.27 3.97
CA LEU A 380 7.05 26.24 4.19
C LEU A 380 6.54 25.12 5.11
N ASN A 381 5.75 25.50 6.10
CA ASN A 381 5.13 24.58 7.05
C ASN A 381 4.23 23.53 6.37
N SER A 382 3.26 24.02 5.58
CA SER A 382 2.32 23.17 4.84
C SER A 382 3.07 22.26 3.86
N GLN A 383 4.14 22.76 3.25
CA GLN A 383 5.00 21.98 2.36
C GLN A 383 5.73 20.86 3.11
N LEU A 384 6.32 21.11 4.29
CA LEU A 384 7.00 20.10 5.10
C LEU A 384 6.05 18.98 5.54
N ALA A 385 4.86 19.34 6.05
CA ALA A 385 3.85 18.37 6.44
C ALA A 385 3.38 17.52 5.23
N SER A 386 3.15 18.17 4.09
CA SER A 386 2.76 17.51 2.83
C SER A 386 3.82 16.52 2.35
N ILE A 387 5.12 16.84 2.43
CA ILE A 387 6.20 15.92 2.06
C ILE A 387 6.17 14.66 2.90
N ILE A 388 6.10 14.79 4.22
CA ILE A 388 6.15 13.63 5.11
C ILE A 388 4.92 12.74 4.89
N TRP A 389 3.75 13.36 4.71
CA TRP A 389 2.52 12.64 4.39
C TRP A 389 2.62 11.92 3.03
N ASN A 390 3.16 12.57 2.01
CA ASN A 390 3.36 11.97 0.68
C ASN A 390 4.38 10.82 0.70
N ILE A 391 5.47 10.93 1.47
CA ILE A 391 6.45 9.85 1.65
C ILE A 391 5.79 8.64 2.32
N CYS A 392 5.07 8.86 3.44
CA CYS A 392 4.39 7.79 4.17
C CYS A 392 3.35 7.07 3.29
N ASN A 393 2.53 7.83 2.57
CA ASN A 393 1.55 7.25 1.65
C ASN A 393 2.18 6.49 0.50
N THR A 394 3.28 7.01 -0.07
CA THR A 394 4.01 6.32 -1.14
C THR A 394 4.62 5.03 -0.63
N GLU A 395 5.21 5.02 0.57
CA GLU A 395 5.74 3.81 1.21
C GLU A 395 4.61 2.78 1.43
N ASN A 396 3.48 3.17 2.02
CA ASN A 396 2.35 2.26 2.22
C ASN A 396 1.83 1.62 0.93
N LYS A 397 1.75 2.39 -0.17
CA LYS A 397 1.27 1.89 -1.47
C LYS A 397 2.33 1.07 -2.21
N MET A 398 3.61 1.33 -1.97
CA MET A 398 4.71 0.57 -2.56
C MET A 398 4.78 -0.88 -2.04
N ILE A 399 4.16 -1.20 -0.90
CA ILE A 399 4.00 -2.57 -0.40
C ILE A 399 3.27 -3.45 -1.44
N SER A 400 2.25 -2.92 -2.11
CA SER A 400 1.54 -3.67 -3.17
C SER A 400 2.48 -4.01 -4.34
N VAL A 401 3.37 -3.09 -4.72
CA VAL A 401 4.39 -3.31 -5.76
C VAL A 401 5.38 -4.40 -5.34
N GLU A 402 5.83 -4.37 -4.09
CA GLU A 402 6.74 -5.38 -3.52
C GLU A 402 6.13 -6.79 -3.61
N ARG A 403 4.85 -6.94 -3.23
CA ARG A 403 4.15 -8.24 -3.33
C ARG A 403 3.98 -8.71 -4.77
N ILE A 404 3.63 -7.83 -5.71
CA ILE A 404 3.56 -8.19 -7.13
C ILE A 404 4.94 -8.66 -7.63
N LEU A 405 6.02 -8.01 -7.17
CA LEU A 405 7.38 -8.36 -7.54
C LEU A 405 7.82 -9.71 -6.97
N GLN A 406 7.35 -10.10 -5.79
CA GLN A 406 7.54 -11.45 -5.24
C GLN A 406 6.90 -12.51 -6.16
N TYR A 407 5.65 -12.28 -6.59
CA TYR A 407 4.94 -13.20 -7.50
C TYR A 407 5.55 -13.23 -8.91
N SER A 408 6.22 -12.15 -9.29
CA SER A 408 7.00 -12.06 -10.54
C SER A 408 8.35 -12.80 -10.48
N ARG A 409 8.71 -13.39 -9.34
CA ARG A 409 9.99 -14.09 -9.11
C ARG A 409 9.80 -15.52 -8.62
N ILE A 410 8.57 -16.05 -8.67
CA ILE A 410 8.27 -17.44 -8.33
C ILE A 410 9.10 -18.37 -9.23
N PRO A 411 9.66 -19.46 -8.68
CA PRO A 411 10.37 -20.46 -9.46
C PRO A 411 9.44 -21.02 -10.55
N SER A 412 9.89 -20.92 -11.80
CA SER A 412 9.16 -21.43 -12.95
C SER A 412 9.39 -22.94 -13.11
N GLU A 413 8.36 -23.65 -13.53
CA GLU A 413 8.48 -25.00 -14.07
C GLU A 413 9.45 -25.05 -15.25
N ALA A 414 9.90 -26.27 -15.56
CA ALA A 414 10.78 -26.52 -16.69
C ALA A 414 10.17 -25.96 -18.00
N PRO A 415 10.99 -25.53 -18.97
CA PRO A 415 10.49 -25.00 -20.23
C PRO A 415 9.54 -25.99 -20.91
N LEU A 416 8.38 -25.49 -21.37
CA LEU A 416 7.37 -26.28 -22.10
C LEU A 416 7.96 -27.05 -23.29
N VAL A 417 8.99 -26.48 -23.91
CA VAL A 417 9.62 -27.03 -25.10
C VAL A 417 11.13 -26.95 -24.96
N VAL A 418 11.79 -28.08 -25.19
CA VAL A 418 13.25 -28.19 -25.24
C VAL A 418 13.63 -28.52 -26.68
N ASP A 419 14.03 -27.51 -27.46
CA ASP A 419 14.19 -27.64 -28.92
C ASP A 419 15.16 -28.73 -29.36
N TYR A 420 16.24 -28.94 -28.59
CA TYR A 420 17.25 -29.95 -28.88
C TYR A 420 16.89 -31.37 -28.42
N ARG A 421 15.72 -31.56 -27.77
CA ARG A 421 15.23 -32.87 -27.29
C ARG A 421 13.73 -33.06 -27.54
N ARG A 422 13.24 -32.63 -28.71
CA ARG A 422 11.85 -32.90 -29.08
C ARG A 422 11.67 -34.36 -29.51
N PRO A 423 10.66 -35.08 -28.99
CA PRO A 423 10.30 -36.37 -29.53
C PRO A 423 9.78 -36.22 -30.97
N PRO A 424 9.88 -37.27 -31.81
CA PRO A 424 9.37 -37.24 -33.17
C PRO A 424 7.83 -37.13 -33.18
N ASN A 425 7.27 -36.62 -34.28
CA ASN A 425 5.83 -36.33 -34.40
C ASN A 425 4.91 -37.56 -34.22
N ASN A 426 5.45 -38.77 -34.35
CA ASN A 426 4.73 -40.03 -34.17
C ASN A 426 4.84 -40.59 -32.74
N TRP A 427 5.44 -39.87 -31.80
CA TRP A 427 5.52 -40.29 -30.41
C TRP A 427 4.21 -40.00 -29.64
N PRO A 428 3.77 -40.90 -28.73
CA PRO A 428 4.33 -42.23 -28.43
C PRO A 428 3.76 -43.32 -29.37
N LEU A 429 4.63 -44.16 -29.95
CA LEU A 429 4.24 -45.25 -30.88
C LEU A 429 3.56 -46.44 -30.16
N ASP A 430 4.21 -46.97 -29.11
CA ASP A 430 3.78 -48.21 -28.44
C ASP A 430 3.12 -47.97 -27.08
N GLY A 431 3.11 -46.73 -26.57
CA GLY A 431 2.53 -46.38 -25.26
C GLY A 431 3.12 -47.12 -24.04
N ASN A 432 4.26 -47.81 -24.18
CA ASN A 432 4.83 -48.63 -23.11
C ASN A 432 5.59 -47.75 -22.08
N ILE A 433 5.06 -47.69 -20.86
CA ILE A 433 5.64 -46.92 -19.75
C ILE A 433 6.50 -47.86 -18.89
N ASN A 434 7.79 -47.53 -18.73
CA ASN A 434 8.72 -48.28 -17.87
C ASN A 434 9.29 -47.36 -16.77
N ILE A 435 8.78 -47.51 -15.55
CA ILE A 435 9.20 -46.72 -14.38
C ILE A 435 10.37 -47.44 -13.70
N ARG A 436 11.54 -46.80 -13.68
CA ARG A 436 12.76 -47.32 -13.05
C ARG A 436 13.18 -46.40 -11.90
N CYS A 437 13.28 -46.95 -10.69
CA CYS A 437 13.78 -46.25 -9.48
C CYS A 437 13.15 -44.84 -9.28
N LEU A 438 11.84 -44.71 -9.49
CA LEU A 438 11.14 -43.45 -9.27
C LEU A 438 11.00 -43.23 -7.76
N GLU A 439 11.61 -42.15 -7.28
CA GLU A 439 11.41 -41.64 -5.93
C GLU A 439 10.67 -40.31 -6.03
N VAL A 440 9.58 -40.18 -5.27
CA VAL A 440 8.79 -38.95 -5.17
C VAL A 440 8.91 -38.50 -3.72
N SER A 441 9.54 -37.36 -3.48
CA SER A 441 9.54 -36.73 -2.16
C SER A 441 8.56 -35.57 -2.16
N ALA A 442 7.69 -35.52 -1.16
CA ALA A 442 6.97 -34.29 -0.85
C ALA A 442 8.00 -33.27 -0.34
N MET A 443 8.31 -32.28 -1.18
CA MET A 443 9.16 -31.17 -0.76
C MET A 443 8.31 -30.28 0.15
N VAL A 444 8.36 -30.55 1.45
CA VAL A 444 7.88 -29.61 2.47
C VAL A 444 8.84 -28.42 2.41
N LEU A 445 8.37 -27.30 1.87
CA LEU A 445 9.14 -26.08 1.62
C LEU A 445 9.07 -25.14 2.81
#